data_AF-A0A3L6DSI3-F1
#
_entry.id   AF-A0A3L6DSI3-F1
#
_cell.length_a   1.000
_cell.length_b   1.000
_cell.length_c   1.000
_cell.angle_alpha   90.00
_cell.angle_beta   90.00
_cell.angle_gamma   90.00
#
_symmetry.space_group_name_H-M   'P 1'
#
loop_
_entity.id
_entity.type
_entity.pdbx_description
1 polymer ?
#
loop_
_entity_poly.entity_id
_entity_poly.type
_entity_poly.pdbx_seq_one_letter_code
_entity_poly.pdbx_strand_id
1 'polypeptide(L)'
;MPSTKMLNVRIQSLPCFEQEGMVWIWPGDDPPKATIPSLLPPSGFTVHAEIVMELPVEHGLLLDNLLDLAHAPFTHTSTFAKGWSVPSTYRSCTCCGHISQRRHASQCDKVLNEDLRLVLGQQERMINGANVWNWPVSYDKLGVRYRLWRDTVERGSERLPFSNQAESGS
;
A
#
# COMPACT_ATOMS: atom_id res chain seq x y z
N MET A 1 29.06 -35.88 33.71
CA MET A 1 27.99 -34.97 33.26
C MET A 1 27.46 -35.51 31.94
N PRO A 2 26.19 -35.89 31.80
CA PRO A 2 25.68 -36.36 30.52
C PRO A 2 25.65 -35.17 29.55
N SER A 3 26.34 -35.30 28.43
CA SER A 3 26.35 -34.29 27.36
C SER A 3 24.95 -34.14 26.77
N THR A 4 24.48 -32.90 26.60
CA THR A 4 23.20 -32.58 25.95
C THR A 4 23.11 -33.25 24.58
N LYS A 5 22.06 -34.05 24.35
CA LYS A 5 21.77 -34.63 23.03
C LYS A 5 21.23 -33.53 22.11
N MET A 6 21.86 -33.32 20.96
CA MET A 6 21.27 -32.47 19.92
C MET A 6 19.99 -33.11 19.38
N LEU A 7 18.91 -32.34 19.38
CA LEU A 7 17.65 -32.67 18.73
C LEU A 7 17.53 -31.79 17.48
N ASN A 8 17.02 -32.34 16.38
CA ASN A 8 16.81 -31.59 15.13
C ASN A 8 15.52 -30.75 15.23
N VAL A 9 15.54 -29.73 16.09
CA VAL A 9 14.49 -28.74 16.23
C VAL A 9 14.81 -27.57 15.31
N ARG A 10 13.90 -27.23 14.41
CA ARG A 10 14.03 -26.08 13.51
C ARG A 10 12.77 -25.22 13.59
N ILE A 11 12.94 -23.91 13.44
CA ILE A 11 11.87 -22.94 13.26
C ILE A 11 11.77 -22.55 11.80
N GLN A 12 10.58 -22.16 11.34
CA GLN A 12 10.41 -21.59 10.02
C GLN A 12 11.12 -20.23 9.96
N SER A 13 11.97 -20.04 8.96
CA SER A 13 12.67 -18.77 8.70
C SER A 13 12.21 -18.20 7.37
N LEU A 14 11.86 -16.91 7.35
CA LEU A 14 11.52 -16.19 6.13
C LEU A 14 12.74 -15.35 5.69
N PRO A 15 13.01 -15.23 4.37
CA PRO A 15 14.02 -14.31 3.86
C PRO A 15 13.71 -12.87 4.29
N CYS A 16 14.72 -12.15 4.77
CA CYS A 16 14.59 -10.75 5.15
C CYS A 16 15.79 -9.91 4.71
N PHE A 17 15.55 -8.63 4.43
CA PHE A 17 16.55 -7.67 3.98
C PHE A 17 16.34 -6.32 4.67
N GLU A 18 17.41 -5.64 5.04
CA GLU A 18 17.35 -4.27 5.54
C GLU A 18 17.63 -3.31 4.38
N GLN A 19 16.70 -2.38 4.12
CA GLN A 19 16.88 -1.35 3.10
C GLN A 19 16.11 -0.08 3.50
N GLU A 20 16.79 1.07 3.39
CA GLU A 20 16.20 2.41 3.59
C GLU A 20 15.50 2.61 4.94
N GLY A 21 16.05 2.00 6.01
CA GLY A 21 15.54 2.10 7.38
C GLY A 21 14.39 1.14 7.70
N MET A 22 14.07 0.22 6.79
CA MET A 22 13.01 -0.77 6.95
C MET A 22 13.56 -2.20 6.87
N VAL A 23 12.94 -3.10 7.64
CA VAL A 23 13.15 -4.55 7.51
C VAL A 23 12.06 -5.11 6.60
N TRP A 24 12.48 -5.61 5.45
CA TRP A 24 11.61 -6.23 4.45
C TRP A 24 11.61 -7.75 4.66
N ILE A 25 10.43 -8.35 4.72
CA ILE A 25 10.26 -9.80 4.85
C ILE A 25 9.58 -10.31 3.57
N TRP A 26 10.11 -11.39 3.01
CA TRP A 26 9.49 -12.08 1.88
C TRP A 26 8.68 -13.27 2.39
N PRO A 27 7.34 -13.21 2.37
CA PRO A 27 6.49 -14.30 2.84
C PRO A 27 6.19 -15.36 1.75
N GLY A 28 6.61 -15.14 0.51
CA GLY A 28 6.32 -16.03 -0.62
C GLY A 28 7.18 -17.29 -0.63
N ASP A 29 6.67 -18.36 -1.22
CA ASP A 29 7.36 -19.65 -1.36
C ASP A 29 8.44 -19.63 -2.45
N ASP A 30 8.28 -18.78 -3.47
CA ASP A 30 9.27 -18.58 -4.52
C ASP A 30 10.50 -17.83 -3.99
N PRO A 31 11.68 -17.98 -4.63
CA PRO A 31 12.84 -17.16 -4.32
C PRO A 31 12.46 -15.67 -4.40
N PRO A 32 12.89 -14.83 -3.44
CA PRO A 32 12.50 -13.42 -3.39
C PRO A 32 12.82 -12.73 -4.71
N LYS A 33 11.76 -12.46 -5.48
CA LYS A 33 11.80 -11.77 -6.76
C LYS A 33 11.12 -10.42 -6.55
N ALA A 34 11.86 -9.46 -6.02
CA ALA A 34 11.40 -8.09 -6.00
C ALA A 34 12.61 -7.16 -5.83
N THR A 35 12.83 -6.31 -6.83
CA THR A 35 13.53 -5.05 -6.60
C THR A 35 12.67 -4.27 -5.61
N ILE A 36 13.15 -4.14 -4.38
CA ILE A 36 12.49 -3.33 -3.37
C ILE A 36 12.39 -1.89 -3.92
N PRO A 37 11.19 -1.31 -3.99
CA PRO A 37 11.03 0.05 -4.50
C PRO A 37 11.78 1.03 -3.59
N SER A 38 12.53 1.95 -4.18
CA SER A 38 13.23 2.97 -3.41
C SER A 38 12.24 3.97 -2.81
N LEU A 39 12.38 4.19 -1.50
CA LEU A 39 11.71 5.17 -0.66
C LEU A 39 12.51 6.48 -0.57
N LEU A 40 13.74 6.52 -1.10
CA LEU A 40 14.56 7.72 -1.08
C LEU A 40 13.89 8.85 -1.90
N PRO A 41 13.92 10.09 -1.39
CA PRO A 41 13.44 11.22 -2.16
C PRO A 41 14.31 11.43 -3.42
N PRO A 42 13.75 11.97 -4.51
CA PRO A 42 14.55 12.41 -5.65
C PRO A 42 15.62 13.44 -5.23
N SER A 43 16.68 13.57 -6.03
CA SER A 43 17.74 14.55 -5.76
C SER A 43 17.16 15.96 -5.62
N GLY A 44 17.58 16.69 -4.58
CA GLY A 44 17.11 18.05 -4.28
C GLY A 44 15.87 18.13 -3.38
N PHE A 45 15.31 17.00 -2.93
CA PHE A 45 14.16 16.96 -2.03
C PHE A 45 14.57 16.51 -0.62
N THR A 46 13.95 17.10 0.40
CA THR A 46 14.17 16.76 1.81
C THR A 46 12.96 16.04 2.38
N VAL A 47 13.18 14.95 3.11
CA VAL A 47 12.11 14.29 3.87
C VAL A 47 11.79 15.15 5.09
N HIS A 48 10.58 15.71 5.14
CA HIS A 48 10.17 16.58 6.23
C HIS A 48 9.58 15.82 7.43
N ALA A 49 9.00 14.64 7.21
CA ALA A 49 8.57 13.71 8.24
C ALA A 49 8.34 12.33 7.65
N GLU A 50 8.35 11.32 8.50
CA GLU A 50 7.99 9.94 8.21
C GLU A 50 7.09 9.46 9.35
N ILE A 51 5.94 8.91 9.01
CA ILE A 51 4.95 8.43 9.98
C ILE A 51 4.78 6.93 9.77
N VAL A 52 4.89 6.19 10.87
CA VAL A 52 4.55 4.77 10.94
C VAL A 52 3.40 4.63 11.92
N MET A 53 2.33 3.98 11.47
CA MET A 53 1.15 3.75 12.30
C MET A 53 0.56 2.36 12.05
N GLU A 54 -0.01 1.80 13.09
CA GLU A 54 -0.80 0.58 13.02
C GLU A 54 -2.28 0.95 12.85
N LEU A 55 -2.93 0.38 11.83
CA LEU A 55 -4.34 0.62 11.55
C LEU A 55 -5.07 -0.72 11.41
N PRO A 56 -6.19 -0.92 12.14
CA PRO A 56 -6.99 -2.14 12.06
C PRO A 56 -7.93 -2.11 10.84
N VAL A 57 -7.38 -1.85 9.66
CA VAL A 57 -8.13 -1.72 8.41
C VAL A 57 -7.51 -2.59 7.32
N GLU A 58 -8.36 -3.06 6.41
CA GLU A 58 -7.92 -3.76 5.21
C GLU A 58 -7.07 -2.80 4.35
N HIS A 59 -5.85 -3.21 4.02
CA HIS A 59 -4.86 -2.37 3.31
C HIS A 59 -5.34 -1.86 1.94
N GLY A 60 -6.19 -2.61 1.24
CA GLY A 60 -6.83 -2.18 0.00
C GLY A 60 -7.72 -0.95 0.16
N LEU A 61 -8.37 -0.74 1.33
CA LEU A 61 -9.16 0.47 1.58
C LEU A 61 -8.29 1.72 1.63
N LEU A 62 -7.09 1.58 2.21
CA LEU A 62 -6.11 2.66 2.26
C LEU A 62 -5.53 2.97 0.88
N LEU A 63 -5.28 1.93 0.09
CA LEU A 63 -4.80 2.09 -1.28
C LEU A 63 -5.85 2.76 -2.17
N ASP A 64 -7.13 2.39 -2.04
CA ASP A 64 -8.22 3.05 -2.75
C ASP A 64 -8.39 4.51 -2.31
N ASN A 65 -8.28 4.81 -1.01
CA ASN A 65 -8.32 6.19 -0.51
C ASN A 65 -7.13 7.03 -1.03
N LEU A 66 -5.94 6.46 -1.15
CA LEU A 66 -4.78 7.16 -1.72
C LEU A 66 -4.86 7.35 -3.24
N LEU A 67 -5.55 6.44 -3.94
CA LEU A 67 -5.77 6.49 -5.39
C LEU A 67 -6.96 7.37 -5.78
N ASP A 68 -7.88 7.62 -4.86
CA ASP A 68 -8.98 8.55 -5.04
C ASP A 68 -8.49 9.97 -4.73
N LEU A 69 -8.50 10.85 -5.74
CA LEU A 69 -8.25 12.28 -5.55
C LEU A 69 -9.54 13.08 -5.49
N ALA A 70 -10.69 12.45 -5.75
CA ALA A 70 -11.99 13.09 -5.81
C ALA A 70 -12.61 13.31 -4.42
N HIS A 71 -12.15 12.62 -3.37
CA HIS A 71 -12.60 12.89 -1.99
C HIS A 71 -11.98 14.17 -1.41
N ALA A 72 -10.84 14.61 -1.94
CA ALA A 72 -10.08 15.73 -1.40
C ALA A 72 -10.88 17.04 -1.21
N PRO A 73 -11.77 17.47 -2.13
CA PRO A 73 -12.61 18.66 -1.93
C PRO A 73 -13.63 18.53 -0.80
N PHE A 74 -13.96 17.31 -0.36
CA PHE A 74 -14.99 17.02 0.64
C PHE A 74 -14.39 16.71 2.01
N THR A 75 -13.22 16.09 2.07
CA THR A 75 -12.54 15.75 3.33
C THR A 75 -11.56 16.82 3.79
N HIS A 76 -10.96 17.55 2.84
CA HIS A 76 -9.86 18.47 3.12
C HIS A 76 -10.25 19.93 2.92
N THR A 77 -11.45 20.31 3.34
CA THR A 77 -11.96 21.68 3.19
C THR A 77 -11.09 22.74 3.90
N SER A 78 -10.33 22.33 4.93
CA SER A 78 -9.41 23.16 5.72
C SER A 78 -7.93 23.04 5.33
N THR A 79 -7.54 21.98 4.62
CA THR A 79 -6.14 21.59 4.39
C THR A 79 -5.72 21.65 2.92
N PHE A 80 -6.66 21.44 1.98
CA PHE A 80 -6.44 21.56 0.54
C PHE A 80 -7.38 22.64 -0.07
N ALA A 81 -7.13 23.90 0.27
CA ALA A 81 -7.85 25.02 -0.31
C ALA A 81 -7.37 25.29 -1.76
N LYS A 82 -8.20 24.90 -2.74
CA LYS A 82 -8.28 25.37 -4.14
C LYS A 82 -6.99 25.28 -5.01
N GLY A 83 -6.95 24.26 -5.88
CA GLY A 83 -6.38 24.42 -7.22
C GLY A 83 -5.09 23.67 -7.54
N TRP A 84 -5.07 22.33 -7.45
CA TRP A 84 -3.99 21.53 -8.01
C TRP A 84 -4.41 20.76 -9.27
N SER A 85 -3.55 20.76 -10.29
CA SER A 85 -3.58 19.83 -11.41
C SER A 85 -3.00 18.47 -10.99
N VAL A 86 -3.63 17.38 -11.47
CA VAL A 86 -3.31 15.99 -11.14
C VAL A 86 -1.87 15.64 -11.59
N PRO A 87 -0.98 15.18 -10.70
CA PRO A 87 0.34 14.70 -11.10
C PRO A 87 0.23 13.39 -11.89
N SER A 88 1.03 13.24 -12.95
CA SER A 88 0.98 12.09 -13.88
C SER A 88 1.68 10.82 -13.37
N THR A 89 2.26 10.84 -12.16
CA THR A 89 3.02 9.71 -11.62
C THR A 89 2.65 9.43 -10.17
N TYR A 90 2.19 8.20 -9.93
CA TYR A 90 1.85 7.67 -8.62
C TYR A 90 2.64 6.38 -8.40
N ARG A 91 3.32 6.26 -7.26
CA ARG A 91 4.05 5.05 -6.84
C ARG A 91 3.62 4.70 -5.42
N SER A 92 2.96 3.56 -5.25
CA SER A 92 2.47 3.07 -3.97
C SER A 92 3.30 1.89 -3.47
N CYS A 93 3.40 1.73 -2.15
CA CYS A 93 4.05 0.62 -1.46
C CYS A 93 3.25 0.23 -0.22
N THR A 94 2.54 -0.91 -0.20
CA THR A 94 2.27 -1.68 1.04
C THR A 94 1.66 -3.08 0.74
N CYS A 95 2.08 -4.11 1.48
CA CYS A 95 1.42 -5.43 1.54
C CYS A 95 1.02 -5.91 2.96
N CYS A 96 1.31 -5.17 4.05
CA CYS A 96 1.00 -5.65 5.42
C CYS A 96 0.68 -4.50 6.39
N GLY A 97 -0.60 -4.16 6.62
CA GLY A 97 -1.15 -3.46 7.82
C GLY A 97 -0.48 -2.19 8.40
N HIS A 98 0.62 -1.72 7.81
CA HIS A 98 1.52 -0.68 8.28
C HIS A 98 1.79 0.25 7.12
N ILE A 99 1.41 1.52 7.24
CA ILE A 99 1.67 2.52 6.20
C ILE A 99 2.90 3.34 6.60
N SER A 100 3.81 3.56 5.65
CA SER A 100 4.81 4.64 5.74
C SER A 100 4.47 5.73 4.71
N GLN A 101 4.30 6.97 5.17
CA GLN A 101 4.18 8.16 4.31
C GLN A 101 5.23 9.20 4.67
N ARG A 102 5.76 9.89 3.64
CA ARG A 102 6.75 10.96 3.79
C ARG A 102 6.22 12.31 3.28
N ARG A 103 5.77 13.22 4.17
CA ARG A 103 5.54 14.67 3.89
C ARG A 103 5.77 15.52 5.16
N HIS A 104 5.45 16.83 5.13
CA HIS A 104 5.53 17.71 6.31
C HIS A 104 4.64 17.23 7.48
N ALA A 105 5.25 16.96 8.64
CA ALA A 105 4.63 16.30 9.81
C ALA A 105 3.25 16.85 10.21
N SER A 106 3.12 18.17 10.40
CA SER A 106 1.91 18.76 10.97
C SER A 106 0.71 18.78 10.02
N GLN A 107 0.96 18.79 8.70
CA GLN A 107 -0.09 18.72 7.69
C GLN A 107 -0.45 17.26 7.40
N CYS A 108 0.53 16.35 7.46
CA CYS A 108 0.33 14.91 7.29
C CYS A 108 -0.62 14.35 8.34
N ASP A 109 -0.39 14.62 9.63
CA ASP A 109 -1.26 14.09 10.69
C ASP A 109 -2.69 14.56 10.54
N LYS A 110 -2.91 15.83 10.13
CA LYS A 110 -4.25 16.38 9.95
C LYS A 110 -4.98 15.74 8.77
N VAL A 111 -4.34 15.71 7.60
CA VAL A 111 -4.90 15.11 6.37
C VAL A 111 -5.17 13.61 6.58
N LEU A 112 -4.25 12.91 7.23
CA LEU A 112 -4.38 11.48 7.52
C LEU A 112 -5.53 11.21 8.49
N ASN A 113 -5.69 12.02 9.55
CA ASN A 113 -6.82 11.88 10.48
C ASN A 113 -8.17 12.24 9.85
N GLU A 114 -8.21 13.17 8.90
CA GLU A 114 -9.41 13.53 8.13
C GLU A 114 -9.91 12.33 7.31
N ASP A 115 -9.00 11.65 6.59
CA ASP A 115 -9.35 10.51 5.74
C ASP A 115 -9.53 9.20 6.51
N LEU A 116 -8.80 9.03 7.63
CA LEU A 116 -8.85 7.80 8.43
C LEU A 116 -10.26 7.50 8.95
N ARG A 117 -11.05 8.53 9.28
CA ARG A 117 -12.44 8.34 9.70
C ARG A 117 -13.29 7.68 8.62
N LEU A 118 -13.06 8.00 7.34
CA LEU A 118 -13.79 7.38 6.23
C LEU A 118 -13.38 5.92 6.07
N VAL A 119 -12.08 5.64 6.10
CA VAL A 119 -11.55 4.28 5.96
C VAL A 119 -12.02 3.39 7.10
N LEU A 120 -11.99 3.88 8.35
CA LEU A 120 -12.53 3.16 9.51
C LEU A 120 -14.04 2.89 9.38
N GLY A 121 -14.81 3.86 8.89
CA GLY A 121 -16.25 3.67 8.66
C GLY A 121 -16.53 2.64 7.56
N GLN A 122 -15.70 2.56 6.52
CA GLN A 122 -15.80 1.51 5.50
C GLN A 122 -15.45 0.14 6.08
N GLN A 123 -14.40 0.06 6.91
CA GLN A 123 -14.02 -1.17 7.60
C GLN A 123 -15.14 -1.69 8.51
N GLU A 124 -15.79 -0.81 9.27
CA GLU A 124 -16.94 -1.16 10.11
C GLU A 124 -18.12 -1.71 9.28
N ARG A 125 -18.41 -1.08 8.14
CA ARG A 125 -19.44 -1.58 7.21
C ARG A 125 -19.11 -2.97 6.66
N MET A 126 -17.84 -3.22 6.33
CA MET A 126 -17.39 -4.54 5.88
C MET A 126 -17.54 -5.60 6.96
N ILE A 127 -17.20 -5.29 8.21
CA ILE A 127 -17.42 -6.18 9.37
C ILE A 127 -18.92 -6.51 9.51
N ASN A 128 -19.78 -5.52 9.26
CA ASN A 128 -21.23 -5.70 9.27
C ASN A 128 -21.81 -6.35 7.99
N GLY A 129 -20.96 -6.90 7.11
CA GLY A 129 -21.37 -7.66 5.92
C GLY A 129 -21.64 -6.83 4.66
N ALA A 130 -21.35 -5.53 4.67
CA ALA A 130 -21.45 -4.72 3.45
C ALA A 130 -20.29 -5.05 2.49
N ASN A 131 -20.61 -5.17 1.20
CA ASN A 131 -19.59 -5.25 0.15
C ASN A 131 -19.27 -3.85 -0.38
N VAL A 132 -18.26 -3.21 0.20
CA VAL A 132 -17.81 -1.86 -0.16
C VAL A 132 -17.22 -1.80 -1.58
N TRP A 133 -16.79 -2.94 -2.13
CA TRP A 133 -16.13 -3.02 -3.44
C TRP A 133 -17.09 -2.98 -4.64
N ASN A 134 -18.38 -3.19 -4.42
CA ASN A 134 -19.37 -3.42 -5.48
C ASN A 134 -19.93 -2.17 -6.17
N TRP A 135 -19.58 -0.96 -5.72
CA TRP A 135 -20.19 0.28 -6.22
C TRP A 135 -19.16 1.26 -6.79
N PRO A 136 -18.46 0.93 -7.88
CA PRO A 136 -17.53 1.85 -8.50
C PRO A 136 -18.28 3.00 -9.20
N VAL A 137 -17.77 4.21 -9.03
CA VAL A 137 -18.19 5.40 -9.78
C VAL A 137 -17.17 5.75 -10.87
N SER A 138 -17.53 6.66 -11.77
CA SER A 138 -16.71 7.02 -12.95
C SER A 138 -15.31 7.56 -12.62
N TYR A 139 -15.10 8.05 -11.40
CA TYR A 139 -13.82 8.55 -10.90
C TYR A 139 -12.89 7.44 -10.38
N ASP A 140 -13.40 6.24 -10.09
CA ASP A 140 -12.64 5.13 -9.46
C ASP A 140 -11.74 4.37 -10.44
N LYS A 141 -11.36 4.96 -11.57
CA LYS A 141 -10.62 4.26 -12.63
C LYS A 141 -9.32 3.64 -12.14
N LEU A 142 -8.62 4.33 -11.22
CA LEU A 142 -7.39 3.82 -10.63
C LEU A 142 -7.67 2.71 -9.60
N GLY A 143 -8.66 2.90 -8.72
CA GLY A 143 -9.09 1.87 -7.77
C GLY A 143 -9.56 0.59 -8.45
N VAL A 144 -10.38 0.70 -9.50
CA VAL A 144 -10.84 -0.46 -10.30
C VAL A 144 -9.66 -1.19 -10.96
N ARG A 145 -8.68 -0.47 -11.49
CA ARG A 145 -7.47 -1.11 -12.06
C ARG A 145 -6.64 -1.81 -10.99
N TYR A 146 -6.47 -1.20 -9.82
CA TYR A 146 -5.78 -1.80 -8.69
C TYR A 146 -6.48 -3.08 -8.23
N ARG A 147 -7.81 -3.06 -8.04
CA ARG A 147 -8.61 -4.22 -7.66
C ARG A 147 -8.48 -5.37 -8.67
N LEU A 148 -8.62 -5.07 -9.97
CA LEU A 148 -8.44 -6.08 -11.03
C LEU A 148 -7.04 -6.71 -10.99
N TRP A 149 -6.00 -5.90 -10.81
CA TRP A 149 -4.63 -6.39 -10.69
C TRP A 149 -4.45 -7.24 -9.43
N ARG A 150 -4.91 -6.77 -8.26
CA ARG A 150 -4.83 -7.52 -7.00
C ARG A 150 -5.52 -8.87 -7.11
N ASP A 151 -6.75 -8.91 -7.60
CA ASP A 151 -7.52 -10.14 -7.76
C ASP A 151 -6.80 -11.15 -8.67
N THR A 152 -6.11 -10.68 -9.72
CA THR A 152 -5.33 -11.58 -10.60
C THR A 152 -4.07 -12.12 -9.93
N VAL A 153 -3.41 -11.30 -9.10
CA VAL A 153 -2.24 -11.70 -8.31
C VAL A 153 -2.64 -12.73 -7.25
N GLU A 154 -3.72 -12.48 -6.51
CA GLU A 154 -4.23 -13.40 -5.47
C GLU A 154 -4.68 -14.75 -6.04
N ARG A 155 -5.20 -14.76 -7.27
CA ARG A 155 -5.55 -16.00 -7.99
C ARG A 155 -4.33 -16.74 -8.56
N GLY A 156 -3.12 -16.18 -8.48
CA GLY A 156 -1.92 -16.78 -9.06
C GLY A 156 -1.92 -16.83 -10.59
N SER A 157 -2.56 -15.86 -11.26
CA SER A 157 -2.61 -15.83 -12.73
C SER A 157 -1.22 -15.59 -13.32
N GLU A 158 -0.77 -16.43 -14.25
CA GLU A 158 0.53 -16.26 -14.93
C GLU A 158 0.62 -14.94 -15.73
N ARG A 159 -0.52 -14.45 -16.22
CA ARG A 159 -0.61 -13.22 -16.99
C ARG A 159 -1.28 -12.12 -16.18
N LEU A 160 -0.49 -11.11 -15.81
CA LEU A 160 -1.01 -9.92 -15.15
C LEU A 160 -1.75 -9.00 -16.13
N PRO A 161 -2.87 -8.39 -15.70
CA PRO A 161 -3.57 -7.39 -16.49
C PRO A 161 -2.67 -6.16 -16.65
N PHE A 162 -2.80 -5.48 -17.79
CA PHE A 162 -2.03 -4.27 -18.12
C PHE A 162 -0.52 -4.47 -18.28
N SER A 163 -0.03 -5.72 -18.34
CA SER A 163 1.32 -6.01 -18.83
C SER A 163 1.41 -5.64 -20.31
N ASN A 164 2.40 -4.82 -20.68
CA ASN A 164 2.64 -4.45 -22.07
C ASN A 164 3.02 -5.72 -22.86
N GLN A 165 2.14 -6.18 -23.75
CA GLN A 165 2.53 -7.07 -24.83
C GLN A 165 3.21 -6.24 -25.92
N ALA A 166 4.47 -5.88 -25.70
CA ALA A 166 5.29 -5.24 -26.72
C ALA A 166 6.77 -5.55 -26.46
N GLU A 167 7.18 -6.80 -26.68
CA GLU A 167 8.57 -7.21 -26.96
C GLU A 167 8.65 -8.69 -27.43
N SER A 168 7.68 -9.12 -28.24
CA SER A 168 7.78 -10.39 -28.97
C SER A 168 7.19 -10.22 -30.37
N GLY A 169 7.99 -9.66 -31.27
CA GLY A 169 7.60 -9.47 -32.66
C GLY A 169 8.61 -8.66 -33.46
N SER A 170 9.53 -9.40 -34.10
CA SER A 170 10.50 -9.02 -35.16
C SER A 170 11.76 -8.27 -34.77
#